data_AF-A0A917E8M0-F1
#
_entry.id   AF-A0A917E8M0-F1
#
_cell.length_a   1.000
_cell.length_b   1.000
_cell.length_c   1.000
_cell.angle_alpha   90.00
_cell.angle_beta   90.00
_cell.angle_gamma   90.00
#
_symmetry.space_group_name_H-M   'P 1'
#
loop_
_entity.id
_entity.type
_entity.pdbx_description
1 polymer ?
#
loop_
_entity_poly.entity_id
_entity_poly.type
_entity_poly.pdbx_seq_one_letter_code
_entity_poly.pdbx_strand_id
1 'polypeptide(L)'
;MANETIYGRYVIRSMKASGGWNTRAFRGNIAMGVVLSGATEETAILATKAALDAIHTEQRAARGAEGYPTARFEQRWRQSALRTVRPICSTRTCLQSTTS
;
A
#
# COMPACT_ATOMS: atom_id res chain seq x y z
N MET A 1 2.36 15.69 -16.25
CA MET A 1 2.61 14.34 -16.79
C MET A 1 3.26 13.52 -15.68
N ALA A 2 2.85 12.26 -15.50
CA ALA A 2 3.49 11.35 -14.55
C ALA A 2 4.58 10.58 -15.30
N ASN A 3 5.80 10.55 -14.79
CA ASN A 3 6.86 9.73 -15.39
C ASN A 3 6.77 8.32 -14.82
N GLU A 4 6.97 7.32 -15.68
CA GLU A 4 6.98 5.92 -15.28
C GLU A 4 8.40 5.38 -15.30
N THR A 5 8.80 4.72 -14.22
CA THR A 5 10.08 4.04 -14.09
C THR A 5 9.84 2.58 -13.73
N ILE A 6 10.40 1.66 -14.51
CA ILE A 6 10.28 0.21 -14.25
C ILE A 6 11.39 -0.22 -13.30
N TYR A 7 11.03 -0.93 -12.23
CA TYR A 7 11.97 -1.51 -11.27
C TYR A 7 11.60 -2.97 -10.99
N GLY A 8 12.29 -3.90 -11.67
CA GLY A 8 12.00 -5.32 -11.59
C GLY A 8 10.56 -5.64 -12.00
N ARG A 9 9.74 -6.08 -11.04
CA ARG A 9 8.31 -6.40 -11.24
C ARG A 9 7.37 -5.24 -10.89
N TYR A 10 7.91 -4.07 -10.57
CA TYR A 10 7.15 -2.90 -10.13
C TYR A 10 7.23 -1.79 -11.17
N VAL A 11 6.13 -1.05 -11.28
CA VAL A 11 6.05 0.21 -12.02
C VAL A 11 5.97 1.32 -10.98
N ILE A 12 6.96 2.22 -10.98
CA ILE A 12 7.00 3.39 -10.11
C ILE A 12 6.50 4.57 -10.93
N ARG A 13 5.43 5.21 -10.46
CA ARG A 13 4.90 6.43 -11.06
C ARG A 13 5.32 7.63 -10.23
N SER A 14 6.04 8.56 -10.82
CA SER A 14 6.38 9.84 -10.21
C SER A 14 5.36 10.90 -10.64
N MET A 15 5.00 11.79 -9.73
CA MET A 15 4.07 12.89 -9.95
C MET A 15 4.55 14.13 -9.21
N LYS A 16 4.56 15.26 -9.89
CA LYS A 16 4.88 16.56 -9.29
C LYS A 16 3.79 16.96 -8.30
N ALA A 17 4.19 17.37 -7.09
CA ALA A 17 3.34 17.86 -6.02
C ALA A 17 3.71 19.31 -5.64
N SER A 18 2.88 19.97 -4.83
CA SER A 18 3.00 21.40 -4.50
C SER A 18 4.31 21.81 -3.82
N GLY A 19 5.13 20.86 -3.35
CA GLY A 19 6.43 21.12 -2.72
C GLY A 19 7.51 20.09 -3.06
N GLY A 20 7.36 19.34 -4.16
CA GLY A 20 8.34 18.32 -4.54
C GLY A 20 7.75 17.26 -5.47
N TRP A 21 8.22 16.03 -5.29
CA TRP A 21 7.84 14.89 -6.11
C TRP A 21 7.28 13.79 -5.24
N ASN A 22 6.11 13.29 -5.61
CA ASN A 22 5.51 12.11 -5.01
C ASN A 22 5.74 10.92 -5.93
N THR A 23 6.06 9.78 -5.34
CA THR A 23 6.26 8.52 -6.05
C THR A 23 5.35 7.46 -5.46
N ARG A 24 4.76 6.64 -6.32
CA ARG A 24 3.90 5.52 -5.95
C ARG A 24 4.33 4.26 -6.68
N ALA A 25 4.49 3.17 -5.93
CA ALA A 25 4.83 1.88 -6.49
C ALA A 25 3.57 1.05 -6.78
N PHE A 26 3.52 0.47 -7.98
CA PHE A 26 2.48 -0.44 -8.45
C PHE A 26 3.06 -1.80 -8.80
N ARG A 27 2.28 -2.86 -8.57
CA ARG A 27 2.53 -4.20 -9.09
C ARG A 27 1.33 -4.59 -9.95
N GLY A 28 1.47 -4.47 -11.27
CA GLY A 28 0.31 -4.52 -12.17
C GLY A 28 -0.69 -3.42 -11.80
N ASN A 29 -1.97 -3.78 -11.63
CA ASN A 29 -3.02 -2.84 -11.23
C ASN A 29 -3.13 -2.61 -9.71
N ILE A 30 -2.28 -3.24 -8.89
CA ILE A 30 -2.35 -3.12 -7.42
C ILE A 30 -1.35 -2.07 -6.95
N ALA A 31 -1.85 -1.05 -6.23
CA ALA A 31 -1.01 -0.09 -5.53
C ALA A 31 -0.40 -0.74 -4.29
N MET A 32 0.92 -0.69 -4.14
CA MET A 32 1.64 -1.35 -3.04
C MET A 32 1.61 -0.56 -1.72
N GLY A 33 0.81 0.52 -1.63
CA GLY A 33 0.69 1.38 -0.46
C GLY A 33 1.93 2.23 -0.14
N VAL A 34 3.05 2.02 -0.85
CA VAL A 34 4.27 2.83 -0.71
C VAL A 34 4.09 4.13 -1.49
N VAL A 35 3.86 5.22 -0.76
CA VAL A 35 3.83 6.59 -1.27
C VAL A 35 4.95 7.36 -0.58
N LEU A 36 5.94 7.82 -1.34
CA LEU A 36 7.07 8.57 -0.80
C LEU A 36 7.21 9.90 -1.52
N SER A 37 7.51 10.94 -0.75
CA SER A 37 7.78 12.28 -1.23
C SER A 37 9.28 12.58 -1.16
N GLY A 38 9.79 13.29 -2.16
CA GLY A 38 11.18 13.76 -2.22
C GLY A 38 11.25 15.19 -2.76
N ALA A 39 12.34 15.90 -2.46
CA ALA A 39 12.57 17.24 -2.98
C ALA A 39 12.81 17.22 -4.50
N THR A 40 13.42 16.14 -5.00
CA THR A 40 13.66 15.90 -6.42
C THR A 40 13.01 14.60 -6.87
N GLU A 41 12.80 14.45 -8.17
CA GLU A 41 12.20 13.23 -8.74
C GLU A 41 13.07 12.00 -8.44
N GLU A 42 14.38 12.13 -8.63
CA GLU A 42 15.35 11.04 -8.43
C GLU A 42 15.41 10.59 -6.96
N THR A 43 15.39 11.53 -6.01
CA THR A 43 15.41 11.18 -4.58
C THR A 43 14.15 10.44 -4.15
N ALA A 44 12.99 10.82 -4.70
CA ALA A 44 11.73 10.12 -4.45
C ALA A 44 11.75 8.70 -5.04
N ILE A 45 12.30 8.52 -6.25
CA ILE A 45 12.43 7.19 -6.89
C ILE A 45 13.40 6.30 -6.10
N LEU A 46 14.55 6.82 -5.67
CA LEU A 46 15.52 6.07 -4.87
C LEU A 46 14.95 5.65 -3.52
N ALA A 47 14.23 6.55 -2.84
CA ALA A 47 13.54 6.22 -1.59
C ALA A 47 12.50 5.10 -1.80
N THR A 48 11.77 5.13 -2.93
CA THR A 48 10.80 4.08 -3.28
C THR A 48 11.46 2.74 -3.56
N LYS A 49 12.60 2.72 -4.24
CA LYS A 49 13.39 1.48 -4.45
C LYS A 49 13.84 0.89 -3.12
N ALA A 50 14.41 1.71 -2.23
CA ALA A 50 14.86 1.27 -0.92
C ALA A 50 13.72 0.71 -0.06
N ALA A 51 12.53 1.32 -0.10
CA ALA A 51 11.35 0.81 0.60
C ALA A 51 10.88 -0.55 0.05
N LEU A 52 10.90 -0.73 -1.28
CA LEU A 52 10.57 -2.02 -1.90
C LEU A 52 11.58 -3.11 -1.50
N ASP A 53 12.87 -2.78 -1.48
CA ASP A 53 13.93 -3.71 -1.09
C ASP A 53 13.83 -4.08 0.41
N ALA A 54 13.48 -3.13 1.28
CA ALA A 54 13.20 -3.40 2.70
C ALA A 54 12.04 -4.39 2.87
N ILE A 55 10.91 -4.18 2.16
CA ILE A 55 9.78 -5.11 2.17
C ILE A 55 10.19 -6.50 1.68
N HIS A 56 11.02 -6.58 0.63
CA HIS A 56 11.53 -7.86 0.13
C HIS A 56 12.42 -8.54 1.15
N THR A 57 13.26 -7.79 1.85
CA THR A 57 14.16 -8.30 2.87
C THR A 57 13.36 -8.83 4.06
N GLU A 58 12.34 -8.12 4.50
CA GLU A 58 11.38 -8.59 5.53
C GLU A 58 10.67 -9.87 5.08
N GLN A 59 10.19 -9.92 3.83
CA GLN A 59 9.53 -11.12 3.29
C GLN A 59 10.49 -12.31 3.18
N ARG A 60 11.77 -12.08 2.84
CA ARG A 60 12.79 -13.14 2.84
C ARG A 60 13.08 -13.62 4.25
N ALA A 61 13.26 -12.71 5.20
CA ALA A 61 13.49 -13.06 6.60
C ALA A 61 12.29 -13.84 7.19
N ALA A 62 11.07 -13.51 6.77
CA ALA A 62 9.86 -14.21 7.21
C ALA A 62 9.69 -15.62 6.63
N ARG A 63 10.46 -16.03 5.60
CA ARG A 63 10.32 -17.37 4.97
C ARG A 63 10.91 -18.53 5.78
N GLY A 64 11.49 -18.25 6.96
CA GLY A 64 12.07 -19.30 7.81
C GLY A 64 13.16 -20.13 7.09
N ALA A 65 13.71 -21.13 7.78
CA ALA A 65 14.71 -22.02 7.19
C ALA A 65 14.12 -22.96 6.11
N GLU A 66 12.80 -23.22 6.16
CA GLU A 66 12.11 -24.16 5.28
C GLU A 66 11.52 -23.53 4.01
N GLY A 67 11.70 -22.21 3.80
CA GLY A 67 11.31 -21.54 2.56
C GLY A 67 9.80 -21.29 2.37
N TYR A 68 8.96 -21.76 3.29
CA TYR A 68 7.52 -21.47 3.29
C TYR A 68 7.23 -20.08 3.89
N PRO A 69 6.35 -19.27 3.29
CA PRO A 69 5.91 -18.02 3.92
C PRO A 69 5.24 -18.39 5.26
N THR A 70 5.90 -18.08 6.38
CA THR A 70 5.34 -18.39 7.69
C THR A 70 3.98 -17.73 7.84
N ALA A 71 3.01 -18.49 8.35
CA ALA A 71 1.60 -18.16 8.51
C ALA A 71 1.31 -16.76 9.13
N ARG A 72 2.30 -16.13 9.75
CA ARG A 72 2.23 -14.79 10.34
C ARG A 72 2.03 -13.67 9.30
N PHE A 73 2.60 -13.79 8.10
CA PHE A 73 2.42 -12.78 7.05
C PHE A 73 1.04 -12.90 6.38
N GLU A 74 0.56 -14.12 6.15
CA GLU A 74 -0.81 -14.38 5.67
C GLU A 74 -1.87 -13.92 6.69
N GLN A 75 -1.64 -14.13 7.99
CA GLN A 75 -2.54 -13.67 9.04
C GLN A 75 -2.65 -12.13 9.08
N ARG A 76 -1.55 -11.40 8.90
CA ARG A 76 -1.58 -9.92 8.85
C ARG A 76 -2.39 -9.41 7.65
N TRP A 77 -2.20 -10.00 6.47
CA TRP A 77 -3.00 -9.67 5.28
C TRP A 77 -4.47 -10.06 5.43
N ARG A 78 -4.77 -11.25 5.99
CA ARG A 78 -6.14 -11.68 6.32
C ARG A 78 -6.82 -10.74 7.32
N GLN A 79 -6.13 -10.31 8.38
CA GLN A 79 -6.66 -9.37 9.37
C GLN A 79 -6.92 -7.98 8.77
N SER A 80 -6.06 -7.50 7.87
CA SER A 80 -6.29 -6.23 7.16
C SER A 80 -7.46 -6.31 6.16
N ALA A 81 -7.68 -7.46 5.52
CA ALA A 81 -8.82 -7.70 4.64
C ALA A 81 -10.16 -7.80 5.40
N LEU A 82 -10.16 -8.41 6.59
CA LEU A 82 -11.34 -8.48 7.46
C LEU A 82 -11.76 -7.12 8.01
N ARG A 83 -10.81 -6.20 8.22
CA ARG A 83 -11.08 -4.86 8.78
C ARG A 83 -11.69 -3.87 7.78
N THR A 84 -11.67 -4.19 6.48
CA THR A 84 -12.29 -3.36 5.42
C THR A 84 -13.73 -3.76 5.11
N VAL A 85 -14.20 -4.91 5.60
CA VAL A 85 -15.63 -5.27 5.60
C VAL A 85 -16.31 -4.57 6.78
N ARG A 86 -16.49 -3.24 6.68
CA ARG A 86 -17.45 -2.56 7.57
C ARG A 86 -18.85 -2.99 7.14
N PRO A 87 -19.73 -3.46 8.04
CA PRO A 87 -21.11 -3.71 7.67
C PRO A 87 -21.76 -2.38 7.27
N ILE A 88 -22.13 -2.26 5.99
CA ILE A 88 -22.98 -1.17 5.49
C ILE A 88 -24.41 -1.50 5.89
N CYS A 89 -24.76 -1.42 7.17
CA CYS A 89 -26.14 -1.25 7.65
C CYS A 89 -26.22 -1.33 9.17
N SER A 90 -26.51 -0.19 9.82
CA SER A 90 -27.45 -0.18 10.95
C SER A 90 -28.07 1.20 11.21
N THR A 91 -28.10 2.12 10.25
CA THR A 91 -28.90 3.35 10.34
C THR A 91 -30.21 3.17 9.57
N ARG A 92 -31.03 2.22 10.00
CA ARG A 92 -32.47 2.18 9.69
C ARG A 92 -33.29 2.12 10.98
N THR A 93 -32.90 2.94 11.95
CA THR A 93 -33.68 3.20 13.17
C THR A 93 -33.66 4.69 13.53
N CYS A 94 -33.55 5.56 12.52
CA CYS A 94 -33.67 7.01 12.67
C CYS A 94 -34.86 7.49 11.83
N LEU A 95 -36.08 7.10 12.20
CA LEU A 95 -37.32 7.84 11.90
C LEU A 95 -38.48 7.03 12.52
N GLN A 96 -38.88 7.36 13.76
CA GLN A 96 -40.24 7.20 14.28
C GLN A 96 -40.23 7.53 15.79
N SER A 97 -40.35 8.82 16.13
CA SER A 97 -40.95 9.26 17.40
C SER A 97 -41.16 10.78 17.39
N THR A 98 -42.05 11.25 16.53
CA THR A 98 -42.73 12.53 16.72
C THR A 98 -44.14 12.39 16.17
N THR A 99 -45.04 11.93 17.03
CA THR A 99 -46.46 12.33 17.11
C THR A 99 -47.11 11.48 18.21
N SER A 100 -47.42 12.11 19.34
CA SER A 100 -48.70 12.06 20.05
C SER A 100 -48.62 12.92 21.29
#